data_AF-A0A8S3ACE4-F1
#
_entry.id   AF-A0A8S3ACE4-F1
#
_cell.length_a   1.000
_cell.length_b   1.000
_cell.length_c   1.000
_cell.angle_alpha   90.00
_cell.angle_beta   90.00
_cell.angle_gamma   90.00
#
_symmetry.space_group_name_H-M   'P 1'
#
loop_
_entity.id
_entity.type
_entity.pdbx_description
1 polymer ?
#
loop_
_entity_poly.entity_id
_entity_poly.type
_entity_poly.pdbx_seq_one_letter_code
_entity_poly.pdbx_strand_id
1 'polypeptide(L)'
;LSGIKFTWETDHKALTQLNQKAQINKRCERWRLKILEYDYTVKYIPGLTNSMPDYLSRSPVDDAEEDPDEVSLLISKSTQT
;
A
#
# COMPACT_ATOMS: atom_id res chain seq x y z
N LEU A 1 -5.40 -16.16 -2.84
CA LEU A 1 -5.36 -16.03 -1.37
C LEU A 1 -6.74 -16.15 -0.71
N SER A 2 -7.86 -16.01 -1.45
CA SER A 2 -9.20 -16.24 -0.85
C SER A 2 -9.28 -17.66 -0.27
N GLY A 3 -9.61 -17.77 1.01
CA GLY A 3 -9.67 -19.02 1.78
C GLY A 3 -8.36 -19.49 2.43
N ILE A 4 -7.24 -18.80 2.25
CA ILE A 4 -5.96 -19.14 2.87
C ILE A 4 -5.67 -18.16 3.98
N LYS A 5 -5.40 -18.66 5.19
CA LYS A 5 -4.96 -17.83 6.32
C LYS A 5 -3.51 -17.41 6.13
N PHE A 6 -3.26 -16.11 6.07
CA PHE A 6 -1.90 -15.57 6.02
C PHE A 6 -1.69 -14.47 7.06
N THR A 7 -0.42 -14.23 7.37
CA THR A 7 0.01 -13.16 8.26
C THR A 7 0.47 -11.98 7.42
N TRP A 8 -0.15 -10.81 7.63
CA TRP A 8 0.27 -9.56 7.02
C TRP A 8 1.17 -8.82 8.00
N GLU A 9 2.46 -8.78 7.69
CA GLU A 9 3.45 -8.03 8.44
C GLU A 9 3.59 -6.62 7.86
N THR A 10 3.44 -5.59 8.70
CA THR A 10 3.50 -4.18 8.28
C THR A 10 4.14 -3.32 9.36
N ASP A 11 4.84 -2.28 8.95
CA ASP A 11 5.33 -1.20 9.80
C ASP A 11 4.29 -0.08 9.99
N HIS A 12 3.08 -0.23 9.45
CA HIS A 12 2.05 0.77 9.56
C HIS A 12 1.03 0.46 10.67
N LYS A 13 1.24 1.05 11.85
CA LYS A 13 0.39 0.82 13.04
C LYS A 13 -1.09 1.05 12.80
N ALA A 14 -1.49 2.04 11.98
CA ALA A 14 -2.91 2.29 11.75
C ALA A 14 -3.61 1.12 11.02
N LEU A 15 -2.86 0.32 10.25
CA LEU A 15 -3.39 -0.84 9.54
C LEU A 15 -3.76 -1.99 10.49
N THR A 16 -3.13 -2.06 11.67
CA THR A 16 -3.54 -3.04 12.71
C THR A 16 -4.97 -2.82 13.22
N GLN A 17 -5.46 -1.57 13.14
CA GLN A 17 -6.79 -1.19 13.60
C GLN A 17 -7.80 -1.06 12.45
N LEU A 18 -7.45 -1.57 11.25
CA LEU A 18 -8.28 -1.45 10.04
C LEU A 18 -9.70 -1.98 10.25
N ASN A 19 -9.86 -3.03 11.06
CA ASN A 19 -11.16 -3.65 11.35
C ASN A 19 -11.89 -3.04 12.56
N GLN A 20 -11.20 -2.28 13.41
CA GLN A 20 -11.78 -1.71 14.63
C GLN A 20 -12.33 -0.29 14.44
N LYS A 21 -11.79 0.47 13.47
CA LYS A 21 -12.19 1.87 13.24
C LYS A 21 -13.04 2.01 11.99
N ALA A 22 -14.19 2.67 12.14
CA ALA A 22 -14.96 3.19 11.02
C ALA A 22 -14.10 4.18 10.23
N GLN A 23 -13.95 3.96 8.92
CA GLN A 23 -13.10 4.78 8.06
C GLN A 23 -13.92 5.92 7.49
N ILE A 24 -13.47 7.17 7.72
CA ILE A 24 -14.17 8.37 7.24
C ILE A 24 -13.95 8.57 5.72
N ASN A 25 -12.84 8.05 5.18
CA ASN A 25 -12.49 8.21 3.77
C ASN A 25 -13.04 7.06 2.92
N LYS A 26 -13.86 7.39 1.92
CA LYS A 26 -14.43 6.45 0.94
C LYS A 26 -13.37 5.56 0.26
N ARG A 27 -12.17 6.09 0.02
CA ARG A 27 -11.06 5.31 -0.57
C ARG A 27 -10.60 4.22 0.39
N CYS A 28 -10.41 4.55 1.66
CA CYS A 28 -10.02 3.58 2.69
C CYS A 28 -11.12 2.53 2.91
N GLU A 29 -12.39 2.92 2.87
CA GLU A 29 -13.50 1.99 3.01
C GLU A 29 -13.59 0.99 1.84
N ARG A 30 -13.39 1.45 0.60
CA ARG A 30 -13.34 0.56 -0.57
C ARG A 30 -12.23 -0.48 -0.45
N TRP A 31 -11.05 -0.07 0.00
CA TRP A 31 -9.94 -1.00 0.23
C TRP A 31 -10.21 -1.93 1.40
N ARG A 32 -10.81 -1.44 2.50
CA ARG A 32 -11.23 -2.26 3.63
C ARG A 32 -12.15 -3.39 3.19
N LEU A 33 -13.18 -3.10 2.39
CA LEU A 33 -14.12 -4.11 1.90
C LEU A 33 -13.44 -5.18 1.03
N LYS A 34 -12.52 -4.78 0.15
CA LYS A 34 -11.74 -5.73 -0.65
C LYS A 34 -10.83 -6.61 0.21
N ILE A 35 -10.21 -6.03 1.22
CA ILE A 35 -9.28 -6.75 2.11
C ILE A 35 -10.05 -7.69 3.04
N LEU A 36 -11.26 -7.31 3.46
CA LEU A 36 -12.12 -8.11 4.34
C LEU A 36 -12.57 -9.44 3.73
N GLU A 37 -12.49 -9.59 2.41
CA GLU A 37 -12.76 -10.86 1.72
C GLU A 37 -11.68 -11.93 2.01
N TYR A 38 -10.50 -11.51 2.48
CA TYR A 38 -9.39 -12.41 2.79
C TYR A 38 -9.34 -12.78 4.27
N ASP A 39 -8.81 -13.96 4.54
CA ASP A 39 -8.55 -14.45 5.90
C ASP A 39 -7.12 -14.08 6.30
N TYR A 40 -6.96 -12.97 7.04
CA TYR A 40 -5.64 -12.44 7.39
C TYR A 40 -5.49 -12.06 8.86
N THR A 41 -4.25 -12.13 9.36
CA THR A 41 -3.85 -11.59 10.67
C THR A 41 -2.83 -10.49 10.48
N VAL A 42 -3.11 -9.27 10.94
CA VAL A 42 -2.17 -8.14 10.84
C VAL A 42 -1.22 -8.16 12.04
N LYS A 43 0.08 -8.18 11.78
CA LYS A 43 1.14 -8.06 12.78
C LYS A 43 1.97 -6.83 12.50
N TYR A 44 2.10 -5.98 13.52
CA TYR A 44 2.99 -4.83 13.45
C TYR A 44 4.44 -5.27 13.67
N ILE A 45 5.34 -4.83 12.79
CA ILE A 45 6.79 -5.01 12.92
C ILE A 45 7.47 -3.63 12.83
N PRO A 46 8.45 -3.32 13.70
CA PRO A 46 9.20 -2.08 13.56
C PRO A 46 9.90 -2.02 12.20
N GLY A 47 9.84 -0.86 11.53
CA GLY A 47 10.38 -0.68 10.17
C GLY A 47 11.85 -1.09 10.01
N LEU A 48 12.63 -1.04 11.09
CA LEU A 48 14.02 -1.50 11.10
C LEU A 48 14.19 -2.99 10.77
N THR A 49 13.18 -3.82 11.10
CA THR A 49 13.16 -5.26 10.81
C THR A 49 12.44 -5.56 9.49
N ASN A 50 11.75 -4.58 8.91
CA ASN A 50 11.03 -4.70 7.64
C ASN A 50 11.93 -4.41 6.42
N SER A 51 13.19 -4.83 6.46
CA SER A 51 14.21 -4.40 5.51
C SER A 51 14.00 -4.93 4.09
N MET A 52 13.38 -6.11 3.94
CA MET A 52 13.18 -6.72 2.62
C MET A 52 12.07 -5.99 1.82
N PRO A 53 10.87 -5.75 2.38
CA PRO A 53 9.88 -4.89 1.73
C PRO A 53 10.35 -3.45 1.53
N ASP A 54 11.08 -2.88 2.50
CA ASP A 54 11.63 -1.52 2.37
C ASP A 54 12.63 -1.44 1.20
N TYR A 55 13.54 -2.41 1.08
CA TYR A 55 14.49 -2.51 -0.03
C TYR A 55 13.78 -2.64 -1.38
N LEU A 56 12.81 -3.55 -1.50
CA LEU A 56 12.06 -3.70 -2.74
C LEU A 56 11.29 -2.43 -3.12
N SER A 57 10.70 -1.74 -2.15
CA SER A 57 9.93 -0.52 -2.40
C SER A 57 10.80 0.69 -2.78
N ARG A 58 12.07 0.69 -2.36
CA ARG A 58 13.04 1.77 -2.61
C ARG A 58 14.02 1.44 -3.74
N SER A 59 14.04 0.18 -4.19
CA SER A 59 14.84 -0.24 -5.33
C SER A 59 14.46 0.63 -6.53
N PRO A 60 15.40 1.39 -7.12
CA PRO A 60 15.17 1.96 -8.43
C PRO A 60 14.88 0.79 -9.36
N VAL A 61 13.70 0.82 -9.98
CA VAL A 61 13.45 -0.07 -11.11
C VAL A 61 14.11 0.62 -12.28
N ASP A 62 15.40 0.34 -12.51
CA ASP A 62 15.96 0.56 -13.82
C ASP A 62 15.14 -0.31 -14.77
N ASP A 63 14.39 0.33 -15.66
CA ASP A 63 13.57 -0.27 -16.71
C ASP A 63 12.25 -0.93 -16.27
N ALA A 64 11.23 -0.12 -15.96
CA ALA A 64 9.84 -0.54 -16.13
C ALA A 64 9.07 0.56 -16.86
N GLU A 65 8.90 0.32 -18.18
CA GLU A 65 7.84 0.83 -19.06
C GLU A 65 7.01 1.97 -18.46
N GLU A 66 7.34 3.21 -18.83
CA GLU A 66 6.59 4.40 -18.44
C GLU A 66 5.11 4.23 -18.82
N ASP A 67 4.24 4.10 -17.81
CA ASP A 67 2.80 4.16 -18.01
C ASP A 67 2.46 5.55 -18.59
N PRO A 68 1.95 5.67 -19.82
CA PRO A 68 1.80 6.97 -20.51
C PRO A 68 0.94 7.98 -19.74
N ASP A 69 0.08 7.49 -18.86
CA ASP A 69 -0.83 8.28 -18.04
C ASP A 69 -0.12 9.02 -16.89
N GLU A 70 1.07 8.58 -16.46
CA GLU A 70 1.81 9.20 -15.36
C GLU A 70 2.70 10.38 -15.85
N VAL A 71 3.16 10.34 -17.11
CA VAL A 71 3.97 11.39 -17.74
C VAL A 71 3.19 12.69 -17.94
N SER A 72 1.88 12.60 -18.23
CA SER A 72 1.03 13.79 -18.47
C SER A 72 0.82 14.66 -17.21
N LEU A 73 0.89 14.08 -16.01
CA LEU A 73 0.75 14.81 -14.75
C LEU A 73 2.04 15.58 -14.36
N LEU A 74 3.19 15.16 -14.88
CA LEU A 74 4.47 15.83 -14.66
C LEU A 74 4.68 17.01 -15.60
N ILE A 75 4.31 16.87 -16.88
CA ILE A 75 4.45 17.96 -17.87
C ILE A 75 3.54 19.14 -17.53
N SER A 76 2.32 18.89 -17.04
CA SER A 76 1.37 19.97 -16.69
C SER A 76 1.80 20.84 -15.50
N LYS A 77 2.69 20.35 -14.62
CA LYS A 77 3.24 21.14 -13.51
C LYS A 77 4.41 22.02 -13.89
N SER A 78 5.07 21.77 -15.03
CA SER A 78 6.27 22.51 -15.45
C SER A 78 6.01 23.69 -16.37
N THR A 79 4.77 23.92 -16.85
CA THR A 79 4.44 25.04 -17.77
C THR A 79 3.68 26.19 -17.09
N GLN A 80 4.04 26.57 -15.87
CA GLN A 80 3.69 27.90 -15.37
C GLN A 80 4.97 28.71 -15.15
N THR A 81 5.37 29.42 -16.21
CA THR A 81 6.30 30.56 -16.17
C THR A 81 5.49 31.84 -15.95
#